data_AF-U9STJ1-F1
#
_entry.id   AF-U9STJ1-F1
#
_cell.length_a   1.000
_cell.length_b   1.000
_cell.length_c   1.000
_cell.angle_alpha   90.00
_cell.angle_beta   90.00
_cell.angle_gamma   90.00
#
_symmetry.space_group_name_H-M   'P 1'
#
loop_
_entity.id
_entity.type
_entity.pdbx_description
1 polymer ?
#
loop_
_entity_poly.entity_id
_entity_poly.type
_entity_poly.pdbx_seq_one_letter_code
_entity_poly.pdbx_strand_id
1 'polypeptide(L)'
;MSDEYESVLLVIRECYVYKIPPRTSSREYKASEWGDMEAFLWKGRLRVISVGEKCFIKLEDGTTGELFAQCLYDPDTNTVEPVRDSSRYFVLRIEDDGRHAFIGMGFQERSEAFDFQVALQDHVKHLKIEKESAEYSKKALEQPKRDYSLKEGQTIRLKIGNHNTRHIDSISSINTDESTKTVPLLPPPPSAASVRKKQSISPAAQNIQRSPSPNDFSDFNDFTSYTDSSNPDIFH
;
A
#
# COMPACT_ATOMS: atom_id res chain seq x y z
N MET A 1 -12.30 -29.98 2.35
CA MET A 1 -12.81 -28.70 1.83
C MET A 1 -12.01 -27.65 2.54
N SER A 2 -11.08 -27.00 1.84
CA SER A 2 -10.31 -25.92 2.44
C SER A 2 -11.26 -24.74 2.55
N ASP A 3 -11.61 -24.34 3.77
CA ASP A 3 -12.36 -23.12 4.02
C ASP A 3 -11.52 -21.94 3.52
N GLU A 4 -11.78 -21.51 2.29
CA GLU A 4 -11.06 -20.42 1.66
C GLU A 4 -11.47 -19.12 2.37
N TYR A 5 -10.55 -18.56 3.15
CA TYR A 5 -10.83 -17.41 4.01
C TYR A 5 -11.19 -16.18 3.17
N GLU A 6 -12.37 -15.61 3.44
CA GLU A 6 -12.81 -14.34 2.85
C GLU A 6 -12.45 -13.18 3.79
N SER A 7 -11.71 -12.19 3.27
CA SER A 7 -11.35 -10.96 3.98
C SER A 7 -11.80 -9.75 3.19
N VAL A 8 -12.44 -8.77 3.84
CA VAL A 8 -12.78 -7.49 3.20
C VAL A 8 -11.63 -6.52 3.41
N LEU A 9 -10.97 -6.13 2.32
CA LEU A 9 -9.81 -5.23 2.35
C LEU A 9 -10.23 -3.77 2.39
N LEU A 10 -11.28 -3.41 1.65
CA LEU A 10 -11.74 -2.03 1.53
C LEU A 10 -13.23 -1.96 1.23
N VAL A 11 -13.91 -0.97 1.81
CA VAL A 11 -15.30 -0.63 1.50
C VAL A 11 -15.40 0.87 1.24
N ILE A 12 -15.81 1.24 0.03
CA ILE A 12 -16.04 2.63 -0.36
C ILE A 12 -17.55 2.82 -0.56
N ARG A 13 -18.14 3.78 0.14
CA ARG A 13 -19.60 3.95 0.19
C ARG A 13 -20.19 4.40 -1.13
N GLU A 14 -19.50 5.26 -1.85
CA GLU A 14 -20.00 5.87 -3.08
C GLU A 14 -18.92 5.80 -4.18
N CYS A 15 -19.24 5.06 -5.23
CA CYS A 15 -18.48 5.00 -6.47
C CYS A 15 -19.42 5.16 -7.65
N TYR A 16 -18.88 5.61 -8.77
CA TYR A 16 -19.61 5.92 -9.99
C TYR A 16 -19.07 5.05 -11.12
N VAL A 17 -19.97 4.47 -11.91
CA VAL A 17 -19.62 3.67 -13.08
C VAL A 17 -19.96 4.44 -14.34
N TYR A 18 -19.08 4.38 -15.32
CA TYR A 18 -19.15 5.07 -16.60
C TYR A 18 -19.03 4.08 -17.74
N LYS A 19 -19.69 4.37 -18.86
CA LYS A 19 -19.56 3.60 -20.08
C LYS A 19 -18.28 4.02 -20.81
N ILE A 20 -17.39 3.08 -21.07
CA ILE A 20 -16.17 3.34 -21.83
C ILE A 20 -16.41 3.03 -23.31
N PRO A 21 -15.94 3.88 -24.25
CA PRO A 21 -15.94 3.56 -25.67
C PRO A 21 -15.06 2.32 -25.97
N PRO A 22 -15.46 1.46 -26.93
CA PRO A 22 -14.66 0.30 -27.33
C PRO A 22 -13.26 0.73 -27.78
N ARG A 23 -12.23 -0.02 -27.34
CA ARG A 23 -10.83 0.29 -27.59
C ARG A 23 -10.50 0.27 -29.09
N THR A 24 -10.24 1.43 -29.70
CA THR A 24 -9.94 1.58 -31.14
C THR A 24 -8.43 1.68 -31.45
N SER A 25 -7.60 0.77 -30.89
CA SER A 25 -6.11 0.75 -30.94
C SER A 25 -5.43 1.38 -29.71
N SER A 26 -4.10 1.23 -29.61
CA SER A 26 -3.15 1.38 -28.49
C SER A 26 -3.18 2.66 -27.62
N ARG A 27 -4.27 3.42 -27.62
CA ARG A 27 -4.51 4.56 -26.73
C ARG A 27 -4.71 4.10 -25.30
N GLU A 28 -4.03 4.80 -24.39
CA GLU A 28 -4.27 4.79 -22.95
C GLU A 28 -5.66 5.35 -22.66
N TYR A 29 -6.33 4.85 -21.60
CA TYR A 29 -7.62 5.39 -21.20
C TYR A 29 -7.50 6.82 -20.66
N LYS A 30 -8.41 7.67 -21.11
CA LYS A 30 -8.58 9.05 -20.65
C LYS A 30 -10.02 9.27 -20.22
N ALA A 31 -10.22 9.82 -19.04
CA ALA A 31 -11.55 10.09 -18.50
C ALA A 31 -12.29 11.12 -19.36
N SER A 32 -11.55 12.05 -19.97
CA SER A 32 -12.09 13.03 -20.93
C SER A 32 -12.76 12.40 -22.17
N GLU A 33 -12.44 11.15 -22.52
CA GLU A 33 -13.04 10.44 -23.65
C GLU A 33 -14.33 9.67 -23.28
N TRP A 34 -14.68 9.59 -21.99
CA TRP A 34 -15.86 8.85 -21.51
C TRP A 34 -17.16 9.65 -21.64
N GLY A 35 -17.08 10.90 -22.09
CA GLY A 35 -18.21 11.82 -22.23
C GLY A 35 -18.40 12.69 -20.98
N ASP A 36 -19.65 13.06 -20.70
CA ASP A 36 -19.99 13.83 -19.50
C ASP A 36 -19.79 12.99 -18.24
N MET A 37 -18.81 13.37 -17.41
CA MET A 37 -18.56 12.74 -16.10
C MET A 37 -19.74 12.90 -15.10
N GLU A 38 -20.72 13.74 -15.43
CA GLU A 38 -21.98 13.86 -14.69
C GLU A 38 -22.99 12.78 -15.08
N ALA A 39 -22.87 12.19 -16.26
CA ALA A 39 -23.73 11.10 -16.75
C ALA A 39 -23.15 9.73 -16.39
N PHE A 40 -23.11 9.43 -15.08
CA PHE A 40 -22.75 8.09 -14.62
C PHE A 40 -23.84 7.08 -15.01
N LEU A 41 -23.43 5.88 -15.42
CA LEU A 41 -24.31 4.75 -15.74
C LEU A 41 -24.95 4.16 -14.47
N TRP A 42 -24.16 4.09 -13.40
CA TRP A 42 -24.57 3.50 -12.14
C TRP A 42 -23.79 4.11 -10.98
N LYS A 43 -24.40 4.11 -9.79
CA LYS A 43 -23.80 4.57 -8.53
C LYS A 43 -24.06 3.53 -7.45
N GLY A 44 -23.07 3.23 -6.63
CA GLY A 44 -23.25 2.37 -5.47
C GLY A 44 -22.00 2.22 -4.63
N ARG A 45 -21.91 1.12 -3.88
CA ARG A 45 -20.83 0.79 -2.97
C ARG A 45 -19.82 -0.12 -3.65
N LEU A 46 -18.54 0.13 -3.43
CA LEU A 46 -17.45 -0.75 -3.85
C LEU A 46 -16.92 -1.53 -2.66
N ARG A 47 -16.68 -2.83 -2.85
CA ARG A 47 -16.00 -3.71 -1.90
C ARG A 47 -14.84 -4.42 -2.57
N VAL A 48 -13.68 -4.35 -1.94
CA VAL A 48 -12.50 -5.16 -2.31
C VAL A 48 -12.43 -6.32 -1.33
N ILE A 49 -12.46 -7.54 -1.86
CA ILE A 49 -12.55 -8.78 -1.08
C ILE A 49 -11.41 -9.70 -1.51
N SER A 50 -10.63 -10.18 -0.56
CA SER A 50 -9.61 -11.22 -0.76
C SER A 50 -10.22 -12.57 -0.40
N VAL A 51 -10.12 -13.56 -1.29
CA VAL A 51 -10.51 -14.95 -1.03
C VAL A 51 -9.31 -15.83 -1.37
N GLY A 52 -8.61 -16.30 -0.33
CA GLY A 52 -7.32 -16.97 -0.51
C GLY A 52 -6.34 -16.12 -1.31
N GLU A 53 -5.86 -16.65 -2.43
CA GLU A 53 -4.91 -15.97 -3.34
C GLU A 53 -5.56 -15.01 -4.34
N LYS A 54 -6.89 -14.91 -4.36
CA LYS A 54 -7.62 -14.09 -5.35
C LYS A 54 -8.18 -12.84 -4.71
N CYS A 55 -8.19 -11.74 -5.46
CA CYS A 55 -8.86 -10.51 -5.06
C CYS A 55 -10.04 -10.21 -6.00
N PHE A 56 -11.19 -9.91 -5.40
CA PHE A 56 -12.42 -9.59 -6.08
C PHE A 56 -12.82 -8.15 -5.76
N ILE A 57 -13.10 -7.39 -6.81
CA ILE A 57 -13.68 -6.06 -6.69
C ILE A 57 -15.15 -6.20 -7.05
N LYS A 58 -16.02 -5.98 -6.07
CA LYS A 58 -17.48 -6.07 -6.20
C LYS A 58 -18.09 -4.67 -6.16
N LEU A 59 -18.92 -4.39 -7.15
CA LEU A 59 -19.77 -3.20 -7.21
C LEU A 59 -21.16 -3.62 -6.78
N GLU A 60 -21.63 -3.12 -5.65
CA GLU A 60 -22.91 -3.47 -5.03
C GLU A 60 -23.79 -2.24 -4.87
N ASP A 61 -25.12 -2.40 -4.95
CA ASP A 61 -26.02 -1.31 -4.58
C ASP A 61 -25.86 -0.95 -3.10
N GLY A 62 -25.80 0.35 -2.81
CA GLY A 62 -25.58 0.85 -1.45
C GLY A 62 -26.71 0.49 -0.48
N THR A 63 -27.93 0.32 -0.99
CA THR A 63 -29.16 0.10 -0.21
C THR A 63 -29.54 -1.37 -0.16
N THR A 64 -29.62 -2.04 -1.31
CA THR A 64 -30.07 -3.44 -1.41
C THR A 64 -28.93 -4.44 -1.24
N GLY A 65 -27.68 -4.03 -1.51
CA GLY A 65 -26.53 -4.94 -1.57
C GLY A 65 -26.53 -5.84 -2.81
N GLU A 66 -27.35 -5.55 -3.81
CA GLU A 66 -27.38 -6.31 -5.07
C GLU A 66 -26.07 -6.11 -5.85
N LEU A 67 -25.46 -7.21 -6.31
CA LEU A 67 -24.24 -7.17 -7.09
C LEU A 67 -24.53 -6.63 -8.50
N PHE A 68 -23.97 -5.49 -8.83
CA PHE A 68 -24.03 -4.90 -10.17
C PHE A 68 -22.99 -5.51 -11.10
N ALA A 69 -21.74 -5.59 -10.65
CA ALA A 69 -20.65 -6.19 -11.42
C ALA A 69 -19.52 -6.69 -10.51
N GLN A 70 -18.78 -7.67 -11.02
CA GLN A 70 -17.61 -8.23 -10.36
C GLN A 70 -16.40 -8.21 -11.29
N CYS A 71 -15.24 -7.90 -10.72
CA CYS A 71 -13.95 -7.92 -11.39
C CYS A 71 -12.98 -8.78 -10.56
N LEU A 72 -12.37 -9.79 -11.18
CA LEU A 72 -11.29 -10.56 -10.56
C LEU A 72 -9.97 -9.80 -10.78
N TYR A 73 -9.42 -9.23 -9.72
CA TYR A 73 -8.14 -8.53 -9.79
C TYR A 73 -6.98 -9.50 -9.95
N ASP A 74 -6.24 -9.32 -11.04
CA ASP A 74 -5.02 -10.05 -11.33
C ASP A 74 -3.91 -9.04 -11.67
N PRO A 75 -2.78 -9.05 -10.93
CA PRO A 75 -1.68 -8.12 -11.14
C PRO A 75 -1.00 -8.30 -12.51
N ASP A 76 -1.10 -9.47 -13.13
CA ASP A 76 -0.39 -9.79 -14.38
C ASP A 76 -1.19 -9.41 -15.63
N THR A 77 -2.52 -9.34 -15.54
CA THR A 77 -3.41 -9.16 -16.71
C THR A 77 -4.01 -7.75 -16.85
N ASN A 78 -3.49 -6.77 -16.09
CA ASN A 78 -3.96 -5.38 -16.12
C ASN A 78 -5.50 -5.26 -16.00
N THR A 79 -6.14 -6.08 -15.15
CA THR A 79 -7.61 -6.08 -15.00
C THR A 79 -8.14 -4.72 -14.53
N VAL A 80 -7.32 -3.99 -13.78
CA VAL A 80 -7.57 -2.63 -13.33
C VAL A 80 -6.50 -1.71 -13.90
N GLU A 81 -6.90 -0.77 -14.75
CA GLU A 81 -6.01 0.19 -15.37
C GLU A 81 -6.31 1.61 -14.87
N PRO A 82 -5.34 2.33 -14.25
CA PRO A 82 -5.54 3.70 -13.85
C PRO A 82 -5.61 4.62 -15.08
N VAL A 83 -6.47 5.63 -15.02
CA VAL A 83 -6.62 6.61 -16.09
C VAL A 83 -5.47 7.63 -16.04
N ARG A 84 -4.95 8.03 -17.21
CA ARG A 84 -3.76 8.89 -17.32
C ARG A 84 -3.99 10.35 -16.91
N ASP A 85 -5.15 10.91 -17.25
CA ASP A 85 -5.49 12.32 -17.01
C ASP A 85 -6.15 12.56 -15.64
N SER A 86 -6.51 11.50 -14.93
CA SER A 86 -7.14 11.59 -13.61
C SER A 86 -6.81 10.39 -12.74
N SER A 87 -6.38 10.64 -11.51
CA SER A 87 -6.16 9.56 -10.53
C SER A 87 -7.44 9.13 -9.81
N ARG A 88 -8.59 9.75 -10.11
CA ARG A 88 -9.89 9.37 -9.51
C ARG A 88 -10.61 8.31 -10.31
N TYR A 89 -10.18 8.07 -11.54
CA TYR A 89 -10.83 7.19 -12.48
C TYR A 89 -9.94 5.99 -12.82
N PHE A 90 -10.58 4.85 -13.00
CA PHE A 90 -9.96 3.57 -13.33
C PHE A 90 -10.84 2.84 -14.33
N VAL A 91 -10.23 1.98 -15.13
CA VAL A 91 -10.93 1.04 -15.99
C VAL A 91 -10.87 -0.33 -15.36
N LEU A 92 -12.02 -0.97 -15.20
CA LEU A 92 -12.13 -2.33 -14.72
C LEU A 92 -12.58 -3.23 -15.86
N ARG A 93 -11.93 -4.38 -15.97
CA ARG A 93 -12.40 -5.50 -16.76
C ARG A 93 -13.30 -6.36 -15.88
N ILE A 94 -14.60 -6.26 -16.12
CA ILE A 94 -15.61 -7.10 -15.46
C ILE A 94 -15.78 -8.40 -16.23
N GLU A 95 -16.12 -9.46 -15.51
CA GLU A 95 -16.44 -10.77 -16.05
C GLU A 95 -17.90 -11.10 -15.75
N ASP A 96 -18.66 -11.46 -16.79
CA ASP A 96 -20.06 -11.83 -16.71
C ASP A 96 -20.32 -13.05 -17.60
N ASP A 97 -20.67 -14.19 -16.98
CA ASP A 97 -20.96 -15.47 -17.65
C ASP A 97 -19.96 -15.86 -18.78
N GLY A 98 -18.66 -15.67 -18.52
CA GLY A 98 -17.57 -15.99 -19.46
C GLY A 98 -17.31 -14.94 -20.54
N ARG A 99 -18.01 -13.80 -20.51
CA ARG A 99 -17.74 -12.62 -21.33
C ARG A 99 -17.04 -11.56 -20.51
N HIS A 100 -16.17 -10.81 -21.16
CA HIS A 100 -15.44 -9.72 -20.53
C HIS A 100 -15.92 -8.39 -21.12
N ALA A 101 -16.18 -7.43 -20.25
CA ALA A 101 -16.49 -6.06 -20.63
C ALA A 101 -15.59 -5.09 -19.87
N PHE A 102 -15.37 -3.91 -20.44
CA PHE A 102 -14.63 -2.83 -19.79
C PHE A 102 -15.60 -1.75 -19.34
N ILE A 103 -15.51 -1.38 -18.07
CA ILE A 103 -16.30 -0.30 -17.49
C ILE A 103 -15.36 0.73 -16.85
N GLY A 104 -15.78 1.98 -16.89
CA GLY A 104 -15.09 3.06 -16.21
C GLY A 104 -15.64 3.14 -14.80
N MET A 105 -14.77 3.38 -13.85
CA MET A 105 -15.16 3.61 -12.47
C MET A 105 -14.46 4.86 -11.96
N GLY A 106 -15.18 5.65 -11.18
CA GLY A 106 -14.68 6.85 -10.54
C GLY A 106 -15.08 6.93 -9.08
N PHE A 107 -14.26 7.66 -8.34
CA PHE A 107 -14.53 8.03 -6.96
C PHE A 107 -14.88 9.50 -6.85
N GLN A 108 -15.67 9.85 -5.83
CA GLN A 108 -15.97 11.25 -5.53
C GLN A 108 -14.70 11.99 -5.13
N GLU A 109 -13.95 11.39 -4.21
CA GLU A 109 -12.75 11.97 -3.63
C GLU A 109 -11.48 11.27 -4.13
N ARG A 110 -10.39 12.04 -4.18
CA ARG A 110 -9.07 11.51 -4.57
C ARG A 110 -8.47 10.62 -3.47
N SER A 111 -8.83 10.84 -2.22
CA SER A 111 -8.46 9.99 -1.08
C SER A 111 -8.98 8.57 -1.26
N GLU A 112 -10.26 8.40 -1.58
CA GLU A 112 -10.87 7.07 -1.79
C GLU A 112 -10.21 6.31 -2.94
N ALA A 113 -9.89 7.01 -4.04
CA ALA A 113 -9.15 6.45 -5.16
C ALA A 113 -7.74 5.96 -4.77
N PHE A 114 -7.07 6.71 -3.90
CA PHE A 114 -5.76 6.34 -3.38
C PHE A 114 -5.86 5.13 -2.45
N ASP A 115 -6.83 5.10 -1.55
CA ASP A 115 -7.08 3.97 -0.64
C ASP A 115 -7.39 2.70 -1.44
N PHE A 116 -8.18 2.80 -2.52
CA PHE A 116 -8.44 1.71 -3.45
C PHE A 116 -7.15 1.16 -4.08
N GLN A 117 -6.31 2.03 -4.61
CA GLN A 117 -5.05 1.61 -5.21
C GLN A 117 -4.10 0.98 -4.20
N VAL A 118 -4.03 1.52 -2.98
CA VAL A 118 -3.20 0.98 -1.90
C VAL A 118 -3.73 -0.37 -1.44
N ALA A 119 -5.04 -0.55 -1.30
CA ALA A 119 -5.65 -1.82 -0.90
C ALA A 119 -5.33 -2.96 -1.89
N LEU A 120 -5.33 -2.68 -3.20
CA LEU A 120 -4.92 -3.64 -4.22
C LEU A 120 -3.43 -3.99 -4.12
N GLN A 121 -2.56 -2.99 -3.92
CA GLN A 121 -1.13 -3.22 -3.77
C GLN A 121 -0.78 -3.99 -2.49
N ASP A 122 -1.49 -3.70 -1.40
CA ASP A 122 -1.30 -4.37 -0.12
C ASP A 122 -1.63 -5.86 -0.22
N HIS A 123 -2.71 -6.21 -0.93
CA HIS A 123 -3.05 -7.59 -1.22
C HIS A 123 -1.93 -8.33 -1.96
N VAL A 124 -1.39 -7.76 -3.04
CA VAL A 124 -0.30 -8.39 -3.81
C VAL A 124 0.95 -8.58 -2.95
N LYS A 125 1.27 -7.60 -2.08
CA LYS A 125 2.39 -7.72 -1.14
C LYS A 125 2.15 -8.85 -0.13
N HIS A 126 0.94 -8.94 0.43
CA HIS A 126 0.58 -10.00 1.37
C HIS A 126 0.69 -11.38 0.72
N LEU A 127 0.18 -11.55 -0.51
CA LEU A 127 0.33 -12.81 -1.25
C LEU A 127 1.78 -13.20 -1.47
N LYS A 128 2.64 -12.22 -1.78
CA LYS A 128 4.07 -12.48 -1.96
C LYS A 128 4.74 -12.96 -0.65
N ILE A 129 4.44 -12.30 0.46
CA ILE A 129 4.96 -12.66 1.79
C ILE A 129 4.46 -14.06 2.19
N GLU A 130 3.18 -14.36 1.97
CA GLU A 130 2.60 -15.66 2.28
C GLU A 130 3.24 -16.77 1.45
N LYS A 131 3.45 -16.54 0.15
CA LYS A 131 4.14 -17.48 -0.74
C LYS A 131 5.58 -17.74 -0.31
N GLU A 132 6.34 -16.69 0.01
CA GLU A 132 7.72 -16.80 0.50
C GLU A 132 7.79 -17.55 1.85
N SER A 133 6.87 -17.28 2.77
CA SER A 133 6.75 -17.98 4.05
C SER A 133 6.41 -19.47 3.86
N ALA A 134 5.47 -19.78 2.96
CA ALA A 134 5.11 -21.16 2.63
C ALA A 134 6.28 -21.93 2.00
N GLU A 135 7.04 -21.28 1.10
CA GLU A 135 8.26 -21.85 0.53
C GLU A 135 9.34 -22.08 1.59
N TYR A 136 9.54 -21.13 2.50
CA TYR A 136 10.47 -21.28 3.62
C TYR A 136 10.06 -22.42 4.55
N SER A 137 8.77 -22.54 4.88
CA SER A 137 8.25 -23.62 5.71
C SER A 137 8.42 -24.98 5.04
N LYS A 138 8.16 -25.09 3.73
CA LYS A 138 8.41 -26.33 2.97
C LYS A 138 9.89 -26.68 2.98
N LYS A 139 10.77 -25.70 2.74
CA LYS A 139 12.22 -25.89 2.75
C LYS A 139 12.77 -26.25 4.14
N ALA A 140 12.16 -25.73 5.21
CA ALA A 140 12.51 -26.07 6.59
C ALA A 140 12.10 -27.51 6.95
N LEU A 141 11.01 -28.02 6.37
CA LEU A 141 10.58 -29.41 6.51
C LEU A 141 11.42 -30.39 5.67
N GLU A 142 11.97 -29.95 4.54
CA GLU A 142 12.86 -30.73 3.67
C GLU A 142 14.32 -30.77 4.16
N GLN A 143 14.74 -29.86 5.05
CA GLN A 143 16.05 -29.98 5.68
C GLN A 143 16.06 -31.21 6.60
N PRO A 144 17.11 -32.06 6.53
CA PRO A 144 17.21 -33.23 7.38
C PRO A 144 17.16 -32.77 8.84
N LYS A 145 16.17 -33.31 9.58
CA LYS A 145 15.97 -33.09 11.02
C LYS A 145 17.33 -33.27 11.70
N ARG A 146 17.95 -32.15 12.08
CA ARG A 146 19.19 -32.20 12.85
C ARG A 146 18.80 -32.71 14.23
N ASP A 147 19.15 -33.95 14.53
CA ASP A 147 18.95 -34.55 15.83
C ASP A 147 19.87 -33.85 16.84
N TYR A 148 19.33 -32.82 17.50
CA TYR A 148 19.97 -32.13 18.62
C TYR A 148 19.79 -32.88 19.95
N SER A 149 19.31 -34.13 19.91
CA SER A 149 19.21 -34.97 21.11
C SER A 149 20.61 -35.26 21.64
N LEU A 150 20.88 -34.69 22.82
CA LEU A 150 22.06 -35.03 23.60
C LEU A 150 22.01 -36.50 23.96
N LYS A 151 23.11 -37.21 23.73
CA LYS A 151 23.25 -38.56 24.27
C LYS A 151 23.27 -38.48 25.80
N GLU A 152 22.67 -39.45 26.47
CA GLU A 152 22.60 -39.50 27.94
C GLU A 152 24.00 -39.24 28.53
N GLY A 153 24.15 -38.10 29.24
CA GLY A 153 25.41 -37.65 29.84
C GLY A 153 26.10 -36.45 29.20
N GLN A 154 25.60 -35.90 28.08
CA GLN A 154 26.17 -34.67 27.48
C GLN A 154 25.45 -33.41 27.98
N THR A 155 26.16 -32.55 28.73
CA THR A 155 25.61 -31.27 29.24
C THR A 155 25.92 -30.12 28.28
N ILE A 156 24.90 -29.46 27.73
CA ILE A 156 25.08 -28.22 26.94
C ILE A 156 25.37 -27.06 27.90
N ARG A 157 26.57 -26.49 27.80
CA ARG A 157 26.91 -25.24 28.49
C ARG A 157 26.51 -24.05 27.64
N LEU A 158 25.31 -23.52 27.84
CA LEU A 158 24.90 -22.25 27.24
C LEU A 158 25.55 -21.10 28.01
N LYS A 159 26.51 -20.39 27.40
CA LYS A 159 26.95 -19.08 27.91
C LYS A 159 25.92 -18.03 27.47
N ILE A 160 24.92 -17.78 28.30
CA ILE A 160 24.06 -16.60 28.15
C ILE A 160 24.93 -15.38 28.49
N GLY A 161 25.34 -14.62 27.47
CA GLY A 161 25.85 -13.27 27.65
C GLY A 161 24.66 -12.33 27.84
N ASN A 162 24.71 -11.48 28.88
CA ASN A 162 23.71 -10.47 29.20
C ASN A 162 23.27 -9.67 27.96
N HIS A 163 22.11 -10.00 27.40
CA HIS A 163 21.33 -9.05 26.64
C HIS A 163 20.17 -8.60 27.52
N ASN A 164 20.24 -7.35 27.97
CA ASN A 164 19.28 -6.70 28.85
C ASN A 164 17.86 -6.83 28.30
N THR A 165 17.10 -7.79 28.82
CA THR A 165 15.65 -7.83 28.68
C THR A 165 15.07 -7.09 29.88
N ARG A 166 14.50 -5.92 29.57
CA ARG A 166 13.70 -5.12 30.48
C ARG A 166 12.52 -5.97 30.93
N HIS A 167 12.45 -6.20 32.24
CA HIS A 167 11.34 -6.85 32.91
C HIS A 167 10.09 -5.98 32.72
N ILE A 168 9.05 -6.52 32.07
CA ILE A 168 7.69 -5.98 32.12
C ILE A 168 7.08 -6.56 33.38
N ASP A 169 7.08 -5.77 34.45
CA ASP A 169 6.37 -6.10 35.68
C ASP A 169 4.88 -5.80 35.52
N SER A 170 4.10 -6.87 35.66
CA SER A 170 2.67 -6.90 35.94
C SER A 170 2.34 -6.03 37.16
N ILE A 171 1.54 -4.98 36.96
CA ILE A 171 1.00 -4.15 38.03
C ILE A 171 -0.30 -4.81 38.54
N SER A 172 -0.22 -5.41 39.73
CA SER A 172 -1.38 -5.66 40.58
C SER A 172 -1.06 -5.31 42.03
N SER A 173 -1.83 -4.35 42.55
CA SER A 173 -2.27 -4.25 43.95
C SER A 173 -1.35 -3.62 45.02
N ILE A 174 -1.71 -2.37 45.36
CA ILE A 174 -2.16 -1.91 46.71
C ILE A 174 -1.11 -1.74 47.85
N ASN A 175 -0.99 -0.46 48.22
CA ASN A 175 -0.83 0.18 49.55
C ASN A 175 0.54 0.30 50.27
N THR A 176 0.62 1.50 50.89
CA THR A 176 1.21 1.92 52.18
C THR A 176 2.61 2.57 52.19
N ASP A 177 2.55 3.88 52.45
CA ASP A 177 3.41 4.80 53.21
C ASP A 177 4.91 4.57 53.49
N GLU A 178 5.56 5.74 53.54
CA GLU A 178 6.74 6.12 54.31
C GLU A 178 8.15 5.91 53.72
N SER A 179 8.67 7.02 53.20
CA SER A 179 10.05 7.51 53.38
C SER A 179 11.24 6.80 52.68
N THR A 180 12.12 7.66 52.17
CA THR A 180 13.52 7.44 51.74
C THR A 180 13.79 6.91 50.32
N LYS A 181 14.17 7.90 49.48
CA LYS A 181 15.30 7.91 48.53
C LYS A 181 15.29 6.98 47.30
N THR A 182 15.63 7.63 46.18
CA THR A 182 16.10 7.11 44.87
C THR A 182 15.02 6.85 43.81
N VAL A 183 14.67 7.89 43.07
CA VAL A 183 14.05 7.78 41.73
C VAL A 183 15.06 8.39 40.74
N PRO A 184 15.52 7.68 39.70
CA PRO A 184 16.36 8.30 38.68
C PRO A 184 15.50 9.23 37.81
N LEU A 185 15.88 10.50 37.84
CA LEU A 185 15.26 11.61 37.12
C LEU A 185 15.48 11.45 35.61
N LEU A 186 14.42 11.19 34.83
CA LEU A 186 14.45 11.39 33.38
C LEU A 186 14.47 12.91 33.10
N PRO A 187 15.32 13.41 32.18
CA PRO A 187 15.32 14.82 31.83
C PRO A 187 14.00 15.19 31.13
N PRO A 188 13.38 16.32 31.47
CA PRO A 188 12.14 16.75 30.84
C PRO A 188 12.38 17.12 29.36
N PRO A 189 11.41 16.83 28.47
CA PRO A 189 11.47 17.26 27.08
C PRO A 189 11.44 18.80 26.98
N PRO A 190 12.16 19.39 26.00
CA PRO A 190 12.24 20.83 25.82
C PRO A 190 10.84 21.40 25.53
N SER A 191 10.42 22.34 26.39
CA SER A 191 9.12 22.99 26.32
C SER A 191 9.06 24.01 25.17
N ALA A 192 7.95 23.99 24.43
CA ALA A 192 7.63 24.87 23.31
C ALA A 192 7.41 26.31 23.79
N ALA A 193 8.45 27.14 23.76
CA ALA A 193 8.31 28.59 23.97
C ALA A 193 9.49 29.37 23.38
N SER A 194 9.54 29.55 22.05
CA SER A 194 10.26 30.67 21.42
C SER A 194 9.94 30.81 19.93
N VAL A 195 8.70 31.15 19.59
CA VAL A 195 8.41 31.90 18.35
C VAL A 195 7.31 32.90 18.64
N ARG A 196 7.63 34.00 19.33
CA ARG A 196 6.79 35.20 19.29
C ARG A 196 7.63 36.47 19.48
N LYS A 197 7.47 37.37 18.50
CA LYS A 197 7.90 38.78 18.42
C LYS A 197 9.35 39.08 18.02
N LYS A 198 9.49 39.52 16.77
CA LYS A 198 9.95 40.85 16.28
C LYS A 198 9.89 40.73 14.74
N GLN A 199 9.34 41.62 13.92
CA GLN A 199 9.26 43.08 13.95
C GLN A 199 8.19 43.58 12.96
N SER A 200 7.93 44.87 13.03
CA SER A 200 6.79 45.61 12.51
C SER A 200 7.20 46.69 11.49
N ILE A 201 6.42 46.85 10.41
CA ILE A 201 5.93 48.10 9.75
C ILE A 201 6.81 48.88 8.70
N SER A 202 6.34 48.84 7.42
CA SER A 202 6.15 49.88 6.35
C SER A 202 7.32 50.49 5.52
N PRO A 203 7.08 51.22 4.39
CA PRO A 203 6.27 50.92 3.18
C PRO A 203 6.93 51.34 1.82
N ALA A 204 6.28 50.96 0.70
CA ALA A 204 6.23 51.58 -0.65
C ALA A 204 7.36 51.46 -1.71
N ALA A 205 6.90 51.13 -2.93
CA ALA A 205 7.35 51.49 -4.29
C ALA A 205 8.27 50.56 -5.14
N GLN A 206 7.62 49.94 -6.14
CA GLN A 206 7.94 49.85 -7.58
C GLN A 206 9.04 48.91 -8.14
N ASN A 207 8.54 48.04 -9.04
CA ASN A 207 9.05 47.64 -10.38
C ASN A 207 9.96 46.41 -10.59
N ILE A 208 9.34 45.37 -11.18
CA ILE A 208 9.73 44.54 -12.34
C ILE A 208 11.14 43.91 -12.36
N GLN A 209 11.22 42.57 -12.21
CA GLN A 209 11.68 41.63 -13.26
C GLN A 209 11.53 40.15 -12.85
N ARG A 210 11.37 39.30 -13.87
CA ARG A 210 10.94 37.88 -13.87
C ARG A 210 11.72 36.95 -12.94
N SER A 211 11.01 36.06 -12.26
CA SER A 211 11.56 34.85 -11.61
C SER A 211 10.99 33.58 -12.25
N PRO A 212 11.82 32.60 -12.66
CA PRO A 212 11.37 31.23 -12.87
C PRO A 212 11.21 30.50 -11.53
N SER A 213 10.15 29.69 -11.45
CA SER A 213 9.75 28.92 -10.27
C SER A 213 10.75 27.79 -9.92
N PRO A 214 10.91 27.42 -8.63
CA PRO A 214 11.70 26.27 -8.22
C PRO A 214 10.81 25.02 -8.16
N ASN A 215 10.78 24.27 -9.26
CA ASN A 215 10.27 22.89 -9.29
C ASN A 215 11.08 22.12 -10.34
N ASP A 216 12.31 21.77 -9.97
CA ASP A 216 13.12 20.83 -10.74
C ASP A 216 13.42 19.62 -9.85
N PHE A 217 12.59 18.59 -10.03
CA PHE A 217 12.69 17.27 -9.40
C PHE A 217 13.06 16.23 -10.47
N SER A 218 14.16 16.50 -11.20
CA SER A 218 14.65 15.65 -12.29
C SER A 218 15.94 14.88 -11.95
N ASP A 219 16.30 14.74 -10.68
CA ASP A 219 17.57 14.09 -10.25
C ASP A 219 17.32 12.84 -9.40
N PHE A 220 16.59 11.85 -9.93
CA PHE A 220 16.51 10.53 -9.28
C PHE A 220 16.55 9.33 -10.23
N ASN A 221 16.98 9.51 -11.49
CA ASN A 221 16.99 8.42 -12.46
C ASN A 221 18.37 8.08 -13.04
N ASP A 222 19.46 8.47 -12.35
CA ASP A 222 20.84 8.20 -12.80
C ASP A 222 21.58 7.22 -11.89
N PHE A 223 21.07 5.98 -11.76
CA PHE A 223 21.82 4.90 -11.11
C PHE A 223 21.76 3.54 -11.83
N THR A 224 21.33 3.49 -13.09
CA THR A 224 21.31 2.22 -13.85
C THR A 224 21.94 2.36 -15.22
N SER A 225 23.26 2.56 -15.26
CA SER A 225 24.08 2.13 -16.40
C SER A 225 25.55 2.01 -16.03
N TYR A 226 25.92 0.89 -15.38
CA TYR A 226 27.29 0.36 -15.53
C TYR A 226 27.26 -0.63 -16.70
N THR A 227 27.48 -0.13 -17.91
CA THR A 227 27.84 -0.97 -19.05
C THR A 227 29.36 -1.03 -19.12
N ASP A 228 29.89 -2.20 -18.77
CA ASP A 228 31.29 -2.59 -18.90
C ASP A 228 31.68 -2.62 -20.38
N SER A 229 32.53 -1.70 -20.80
CA SER A 229 33.08 -1.61 -22.16
C SER A 229 34.48 -2.23 -22.18
N SER A 230 34.56 -3.52 -22.50
CA SER A 230 35.79 -4.18 -22.93
C SER A 230 35.79 -4.37 -24.44
N ASN A 231 36.63 -3.55 -25.10
CA ASN A 231 37.02 -3.61 -26.51
C ASN A 231 37.67 -4.97 -26.84
N PRO A 232 37.47 -5.50 -28.05
CA PRO A 232 38.65 -5.92 -28.80
C PRO A 232 38.63 -5.48 -30.27
N ASP A 233 39.68 -4.73 -30.63
CA ASP A 233 40.26 -4.65 -31.96
C ASP A 233 40.62 -6.04 -32.48
N ILE A 234 40.13 -6.47 -33.65
CA ILE A 234 40.81 -7.48 -34.48
C ILE A 234 40.65 -7.16 -35.97
N PHE A 235 41.82 -6.96 -36.59
CA PHE A 235 42.16 -7.10 -38.00
C PHE A 235 41.72 -8.44 -38.61
N HIS A 236 41.08 -8.42 -39.79
CA HIS A 236 41.60 -8.93 -41.09
C HIS A 236 40.52 -8.80 -42.16
#